data_AF-A0A6J4KJ43-F1
#
_entry.id   AF-A0A6J4KJ43-F1
#
_cell.length_a   1.000
_cell.length_b   1.000
_cell.length_c   1.000
_cell.angle_alpha   90.00
_cell.angle_beta   90.00
_cell.angle_gamma   90.00
#
_symmetry.space_group_name_H-M   'P 1'
#
loop_
_entity.id
_entity.type
_entity.pdbx_description
1 polymer ?
#
loop_
_entity_poly.entity_id
_entity_poly.type
_entity_poly.pdbx_seq_one_letter_code
_entity_poly.pdbx_strand_id
1 'polypeptide(L)'
;MNALVAHSRVPTPVLDSETVTSLLPDLLAAADIDEFTAALVSNLTILGFGDVSLAWQLGGARGTVGIHSQGHLTPHPGDARKTPVTLDGAHGVLRFAIGQGSDGIALRLEPGAVDCAALHRLLAPLVDGIFGRARLTLSVRQLERSEQLQSALFTIADMASSDMDMP
;
A
#
# COMPACT_ATOMS: atom_id res chain seq x y z
N MET A 1 47.53 13.35 -15.64
CA MET A 1 46.32 13.82 -16.37
C MET A 1 45.10 13.29 -15.62
N ASN A 2 44.59 14.03 -14.65
CA ASN A 2 43.36 13.69 -13.93
C ASN A 2 42.18 14.30 -14.69
N ALA A 3 41.36 13.46 -15.31
CA ALA A 3 40.10 13.87 -15.90
C ALA A 3 39.14 14.23 -14.75
N LEU A 4 38.88 15.52 -14.58
CA LEU A 4 37.87 16.07 -13.69
C LEU A 4 36.49 15.63 -14.22
N VAL A 5 35.92 14.57 -13.64
CA VAL A 5 34.54 14.16 -13.94
C VAL A 5 33.62 15.25 -13.42
N ALA A 6 33.19 16.14 -14.33
CA ALA A 6 32.16 17.12 -14.06
C ALA A 6 30.87 16.34 -13.72
N HIS A 7 30.56 16.25 -12.44
CA HIS A 7 29.29 15.72 -11.97
C HIS A 7 28.21 16.70 -12.39
N SER A 8 27.64 16.47 -13.58
CA SER A 8 26.42 17.14 -14.02
C SER A 8 25.40 16.93 -12.91
N ARG A 9 25.07 18.00 -12.17
CA ARG A 9 24.04 17.95 -11.13
C ARG A 9 22.73 17.69 -11.86
N VAL A 10 22.29 16.43 -11.84
CA VAL A 10 20.93 16.07 -12.25
C VAL A 10 20.00 16.93 -11.40
N PRO A 11 19.08 17.71 -12.02
CA PRO A 11 18.15 18.52 -11.26
C PRO A 11 17.38 17.60 -10.31
N THR A 12 17.43 17.91 -9.01
CA THR A 12 16.65 17.18 -8.01
C THR A 12 15.18 17.34 -8.35
N PRO A 13 14.43 16.24 -8.56
CA PRO A 13 13.02 16.32 -8.86
C PRO A 13 12.28 16.95 -7.67
N VAL A 14 11.35 17.85 -7.97
CA VAL A 14 10.52 18.54 -6.97
C VAL A 14 9.12 17.99 -7.11
N LEU A 15 8.56 17.48 -6.00
CA LEU A 15 7.16 17.09 -5.90
C LEU A 15 6.33 18.33 -5.53
N ASP A 16 5.81 19.03 -6.53
CA ASP A 16 4.84 20.12 -6.34
C ASP A 16 3.40 19.65 -6.53
N SER A 17 2.42 20.53 -6.26
CA SER A 17 1.01 20.17 -6.37
C SER A 17 0.57 19.85 -7.80
N GLU A 18 1.20 20.48 -8.80
CA GLU A 18 0.87 20.25 -10.22
C GLU A 18 1.30 18.85 -10.63
N THR A 19 2.52 18.46 -10.26
CA THR A 19 3.05 17.13 -10.43
C THR A 19 2.14 16.09 -9.77
N VAL A 20 1.76 16.28 -8.51
CA VAL A 20 0.85 15.33 -7.84
C VAL A 20 -0.52 15.27 -8.49
N THR A 21 -1.06 16.40 -8.95
CA THR A 21 -2.35 16.44 -9.67
C THR A 21 -2.28 15.64 -10.97
N SER A 22 -1.14 15.66 -11.65
CA SER A 22 -0.92 14.86 -12.87
C SER A 22 -0.91 13.35 -12.60
N LEU A 23 -0.56 12.93 -11.36
CA LEU A 23 -0.57 11.51 -10.97
C LEU A 23 -1.96 10.99 -10.60
N LEU A 24 -2.89 11.88 -10.24
CA LEU A 24 -4.20 11.49 -9.72
C LEU A 24 -5.00 10.55 -10.63
N PRO A 25 -5.08 10.74 -11.96
CA PRO A 25 -5.87 9.86 -12.82
C PRO A 25 -5.40 8.40 -12.74
N ASP A 26 -4.10 8.17 -12.80
CA ASP A 26 -3.51 6.82 -12.75
C ASP A 26 -3.70 6.19 -11.36
N LEU A 27 -3.52 6.98 -10.30
CA LEU A 27 -3.72 6.52 -8.93
C LEU A 27 -5.18 6.17 -8.64
N LEU A 28 -6.12 6.93 -9.19
CA LEU A 28 -7.57 6.69 -9.04
C LEU A 28 -8.06 5.52 -9.91
N ALA A 29 -7.36 5.22 -11.00
CA ALA A 29 -7.68 4.09 -11.88
C ALA A 29 -7.35 2.72 -11.27
N ALA A 30 -6.48 2.67 -10.26
CA ALA A 30 -6.13 1.43 -9.57
C ALA A 30 -7.37 0.73 -9.00
N ALA A 31 -7.50 -0.58 -9.22
CA ALA A 31 -8.61 -1.41 -8.74
C ALA A 31 -8.42 -1.87 -7.28
N ASP A 32 -7.18 -2.00 -6.82
CA ASP A 32 -6.84 -2.41 -5.46
C ASP A 32 -5.57 -1.73 -4.95
N ILE A 33 -5.12 -2.14 -3.76
CA ILE A 33 -3.94 -1.56 -3.12
C ILE A 33 -2.64 -1.96 -3.83
N ASP A 34 -2.57 -3.13 -4.46
CA ASP A 34 -1.38 -3.56 -5.16
C ASP A 34 -1.20 -2.77 -6.45
N GLU A 35 -2.27 -2.58 -7.22
CA GLU A 35 -2.26 -1.71 -8.41
C GLU A 35 -1.96 -0.25 -8.04
N PHE A 36 -2.54 0.26 -6.96
CA PHE A 36 -2.29 1.63 -6.51
C PHE A 36 -0.82 1.84 -6.14
N THR A 37 -0.24 0.89 -5.41
CA THR A 37 1.15 1.00 -4.97
C THR A 37 2.12 0.85 -6.13
N ALA A 38 1.83 -0.03 -7.09
CA ALA A 38 2.58 -0.13 -8.34
C ALA A 38 2.49 1.18 -9.16
N ALA A 39 1.29 1.74 -9.30
CA ALA A 39 1.07 3.00 -10.02
C ALA A 39 1.81 4.17 -9.36
N LEU A 40 1.78 4.26 -8.02
CA LEU A 40 2.48 5.30 -7.27
C LEU A 40 4.00 5.19 -7.41
N VAL A 41 4.55 3.98 -7.27
CA VAL A 41 6.00 3.77 -7.46
C VAL A 41 6.41 4.08 -8.88
N SER A 42 5.68 3.59 -9.89
CA SER A 42 5.95 3.86 -11.30
C SER A 42 5.97 5.37 -11.61
N ASN A 43 4.94 6.09 -11.14
CA ASN A 43 4.83 7.53 -11.37
C ASN A 43 5.98 8.32 -10.71
N LEU A 44 6.34 7.97 -9.48
CA LEU A 44 7.48 8.59 -8.81
C LEU A 44 8.80 8.28 -9.54
N THR A 45 8.99 7.06 -10.05
CA THR A 45 10.16 6.73 -10.87
C THR A 45 10.20 7.56 -12.16
N ILE A 46 9.07 7.74 -12.85
CA ILE A 46 8.97 8.58 -14.07
C ILE A 46 9.35 10.03 -13.78
N LEU A 47 8.97 10.54 -12.61
CA LEU A 47 9.33 11.88 -12.15
C LEU A 47 10.81 12.02 -11.77
N GLY A 48 11.59 10.94 -11.86
CA GLY A 48 13.03 10.95 -11.61
C GLY A 48 13.42 10.59 -10.18
N PHE A 49 12.50 10.09 -9.35
CA PHE A 49 12.85 9.54 -8.04
C PHE A 49 13.48 8.14 -8.24
N GLY A 50 14.77 8.02 -7.94
CA GLY A 50 15.56 6.82 -8.27
C GLY A 50 15.36 5.62 -7.33
N ASP A 51 15.25 5.85 -6.02
CA ASP A 51 15.01 4.79 -5.01
C ASP A 51 13.66 5.04 -4.32
N VAL A 52 12.59 4.63 -5.01
CA VAL A 52 11.23 4.65 -4.48
C VAL A 52 10.90 3.26 -3.98
N SER A 53 10.52 3.17 -2.71
CA SER A 53 10.01 1.93 -2.16
C SER A 53 8.80 2.21 -1.29
N LEU A 54 7.81 1.34 -1.36
CA LEU A 54 6.53 1.49 -0.67
C LEU A 54 6.23 0.22 0.11
N ALA A 55 5.80 0.37 1.34
CA ALA A 55 5.22 -0.72 2.13
C ALA A 55 3.80 -0.33 2.59
N TRP A 56 2.91 -1.30 2.65
CA TRP A 56 1.52 -1.09 3.05
C TRP A 56 1.06 -2.18 4.02
N GLN A 57 0.12 -1.83 4.89
CA GLN A 57 -0.49 -2.75 5.85
C GLN A 57 -2.01 -2.55 5.87
N LEU A 58 -2.75 -3.66 5.79
CA LEU A 58 -4.22 -3.71 5.83
C LEU A 58 -4.69 -4.76 6.85
N GLY A 59 -5.49 -4.36 7.84
CA GLY A 59 -6.04 -5.27 8.86
C GLY A 59 -5.22 -5.35 10.15
N GLY A 60 -4.32 -4.40 10.38
CA GLY A 60 -3.55 -4.27 11.62
C GLY A 60 -2.50 -5.33 11.91
N ALA A 61 -2.21 -5.61 13.18
CA ALA A 61 -1.03 -6.39 13.59
C ALA A 61 -0.97 -7.84 13.04
N ARG A 62 -2.10 -8.38 12.60
CA ARG A 62 -2.21 -9.68 11.88
C ARG A 62 -2.69 -9.52 10.44
N GLY A 63 -2.72 -8.28 9.96
CA GLY A 63 -3.17 -7.90 8.65
C GLY A 63 -2.19 -8.28 7.55
N THR A 64 -2.65 -8.10 6.31
CA THR A 64 -1.82 -8.26 5.12
C THR A 64 -0.81 -7.13 5.06
N VAL A 65 0.45 -7.47 4.89
CA VAL A 65 1.53 -6.52 4.62
C VAL A 65 2.02 -6.77 3.21
N GLY A 66 2.07 -5.74 2.39
CA GLY A 66 2.67 -5.78 1.07
C GLY A 66 3.83 -4.80 0.98
N ILE A 67 4.82 -5.16 0.17
CA ILE A 67 5.98 -4.32 -0.12
C ILE A 67 6.11 -4.26 -1.63
N HIS A 68 6.12 -3.04 -2.16
CA HIS A 68 6.44 -2.74 -3.54
C HIS A 68 7.73 -1.94 -3.56
N SER A 69 8.84 -2.57 -3.90
CA SER A 69 10.15 -1.93 -3.92
C SER A 69 10.93 -2.26 -5.18
N GLN A 70 11.62 -1.26 -5.73
CA GLN A 70 12.74 -1.50 -6.65
C GLN A 70 14.07 -1.75 -5.90
N GLY A 71 14.10 -1.45 -4.60
CA GLY A 71 15.23 -1.69 -3.70
C GLY A 71 14.96 -2.74 -2.61
N HIS A 72 15.92 -2.95 -1.71
CA HIS A 72 15.76 -3.86 -0.58
C HIS A 72 15.12 -3.12 0.60
N LEU A 73 13.80 -3.27 0.77
CA LEU A 73 13.13 -2.89 2.01
C LEU A 73 13.13 -4.08 2.97
N THR A 74 13.74 -3.89 4.14
CA THR A 74 13.47 -4.76 5.29
C THR A 74 12.34 -4.13 6.09
N PRO A 75 11.15 -4.77 6.16
CA PRO A 75 10.11 -4.31 7.05
C PRO A 75 10.65 -4.39 8.49
N HIS A 76 10.82 -3.24 9.13
CA HIS A 76 11.15 -3.25 10.55
C HIS A 76 9.83 -3.40 11.31
N PRO A 77 9.71 -4.39 12.20
CA PRO A 77 8.57 -4.50 13.11
C PRO A 77 8.67 -3.35 14.12
N GLY A 78 8.28 -2.15 13.71
CA GLY A 78 8.09 -1.03 14.62
C GLY A 78 6.92 -1.29 15.54
N ASP A 79 6.88 -0.59 16.68
CA ASP A 79 5.77 -0.63 17.62
C ASP A 79 4.44 -0.36 16.89
N ALA A 80 3.70 -1.44 16.59
CA ALA A 80 2.42 -1.45 15.88
C ALA A 80 1.32 -0.62 16.58
N ARG A 81 1.63 -0.01 17.74
CA ARG A 81 0.77 0.86 18.52
C ARG A 81 0.82 2.33 18.13
N LYS A 82 1.83 2.81 17.38
CA LYS A 82 1.96 4.26 17.10
C LYS A 82 2.13 4.66 15.65
N THR A 83 2.55 3.77 14.76
CA THR A 83 2.61 4.05 13.31
C THR A 83 2.74 2.74 12.55
N PRO A 84 1.90 2.46 11.54
CA PRO A 84 1.76 1.11 10.96
C PRO A 84 3.04 0.56 10.32
N VAL A 85 3.97 1.40 9.85
CA VAL A 85 5.24 0.91 9.29
C VAL A 85 6.37 1.85 9.69
N THR A 86 7.37 1.30 10.39
CA THR A 86 8.64 2.00 10.66
C THR A 86 9.68 1.37 9.75
N LEU A 87 10.28 2.14 8.84
CA LEU A 87 11.46 1.69 8.08
C LEU A 87 12.71 2.09 8.88
N ASP A 88 13.88 1.48 8.69
CA ASP A 88 15.11 1.78 9.46
C ASP A 88 15.96 2.91 8.82
N GLY A 89 16.38 3.89 9.63
CA GLY A 89 16.74 5.29 9.35
C GLY A 89 18.09 5.61 8.72
N ALA A 90 18.93 4.62 8.38
CA ALA A 90 20.34 4.91 8.09
C ALA A 90 20.58 5.75 6.81
N HIS A 91 19.63 5.83 5.87
CA HIS A 91 19.84 6.50 4.58
C HIS A 91 18.64 7.37 4.13
N GLY A 92 18.58 8.62 4.58
CA GLY A 92 17.84 9.69 3.90
C GLY A 92 16.34 9.47 3.65
N VAL A 93 15.68 8.64 4.45
CA VAL A 93 14.32 8.17 4.18
C VAL A 93 13.29 9.20 4.64
N LEU A 94 12.57 9.80 3.69
CA LEU A 94 11.28 10.42 3.99
C LEU A 94 10.33 9.32 4.46
N ARG A 95 9.76 9.42 5.67
CA ARG A 95 8.77 8.47 6.19
C ARG A 95 7.53 9.23 6.57
N PHE A 96 6.43 8.94 5.92
CA PHE A 96 5.14 9.40 6.40
C PHE A 96 4.19 8.22 6.32
N ALA A 97 3.64 7.88 7.48
CA ALA A 97 2.56 6.91 7.58
C ALA A 97 1.27 7.61 7.20
N ILE A 98 0.55 7.07 6.24
CA ILE A 98 -0.79 7.52 5.89
C ILE A 98 -1.78 6.42 6.24
N GLY A 99 -2.71 6.71 7.13
CA GLY A 99 -3.84 5.84 7.44
C GLY A 99 -4.37 6.02 8.86
N GLN A 100 -5.51 5.40 9.14
CA GLN A 100 -6.20 5.44 10.44
C GLN A 100 -5.97 4.13 11.20
N GLY A 101 -5.43 4.25 12.42
CA GLY A 101 -5.22 3.13 13.34
C GLY A 101 -4.10 2.21 12.88
N SER A 102 -4.47 1.01 12.43
CA SER A 102 -3.54 -0.09 12.16
C SER A 102 -3.28 -0.34 10.67
N ASP A 103 -3.92 0.45 9.82
CA ASP A 103 -3.75 0.38 8.37
C ASP A 103 -2.97 1.60 7.92
N GLY A 104 -2.09 1.39 6.95
CA GLY A 104 -1.44 2.52 6.33
C GLY A 104 -0.35 2.17 5.33
N ILE A 105 0.16 3.22 4.72
CA ILE A 105 1.24 3.17 3.74
C ILE A 105 2.44 3.91 4.30
N ALA A 106 3.63 3.32 4.16
CA ALA A 106 4.90 4.00 4.28
C ALA A 106 5.54 4.09 2.90
N LEU A 107 5.88 5.31 2.53
CA LEU A 107 6.72 5.59 1.37
C LEU A 107 8.14 5.86 1.85
N ARG A 108 9.12 5.34 1.13
CA ARG A 108 10.54 5.72 1.20
C ARG A 108 10.90 6.40 -0.12
N LEU A 109 11.39 7.63 0.00
CA LEU A 109 11.96 8.42 -1.09
C LEU A 109 13.41 8.74 -0.75
N GLU A 110 14.25 8.86 -1.77
CA GLU A 110 15.58 9.47 -1.62
C GLU A 110 15.47 10.90 -1.05
N PRO A 111 16.49 11.35 -0.30
CA PRO A 111 16.51 12.71 0.24
C PRO A 111 16.56 13.74 -0.90
N GLY A 112 15.47 14.50 -1.03
CA GLY A 112 15.31 15.61 -1.97
C GLY A 112 14.40 16.69 -1.40
N ALA A 113 14.16 17.77 -2.16
CA ALA A 113 13.23 18.83 -1.78
C ALA A 113 11.77 18.38 -1.98
N VAL A 114 11.31 17.43 -1.16
CA VAL A 114 9.93 16.95 -1.14
C VAL A 114 9.20 17.63 0.01
N ASP A 115 8.13 18.37 -0.29
CA ASP A 115 7.21 18.86 0.73
C ASP A 115 6.37 17.69 1.24
N CYS A 116 6.83 17.09 2.35
CA CYS A 116 6.16 15.97 3.01
C CYS A 116 4.72 16.30 3.39
N ALA A 117 4.48 17.55 3.82
CA ALA A 117 3.18 17.97 4.32
C ALA A 117 2.18 18.16 3.16
N ALA A 118 2.65 18.65 2.00
CA ALA A 118 1.84 18.65 0.79
C ALA A 118 1.53 17.22 0.31
N LEU A 119 2.54 16.36 0.24
CA LEU A 119 2.37 14.98 -0.20
C LEU A 119 1.41 14.20 0.71
N HIS A 120 1.53 14.35 2.03
CA HIS A 120 0.61 13.74 2.98
C HIS A 120 -0.83 14.24 2.79
N ARG A 121 -1.05 15.56 2.68
CA ARG A 121 -2.41 16.12 2.49
C ARG A 121 -3.09 15.62 1.22
N LEU A 122 -2.32 15.37 0.17
CA LEU A 122 -2.84 14.90 -1.11
C LEU A 122 -3.09 13.38 -1.11
N LEU A 123 -2.16 12.61 -0.58
CA LEU A 123 -2.28 11.14 -0.57
C LEU A 123 -3.22 10.64 0.53
N ALA A 124 -3.36 11.33 1.66
CA ALA A 124 -4.24 10.92 2.77
C ALA A 124 -5.65 10.49 2.34
N PRO A 125 -6.44 11.33 1.66
CA PRO A 125 -7.79 10.97 1.25
C PRO A 125 -7.82 9.81 0.24
N LEU A 126 -6.83 9.70 -0.65
CA LEU A 126 -6.75 8.62 -1.64
C LEU A 126 -6.48 7.29 -0.97
N VAL A 127 -5.51 7.28 -0.06
CA VAL A 127 -5.11 6.11 0.72
C VAL A 127 -6.29 5.64 1.59
N ASP A 128 -6.97 6.57 2.27
CA ASP A 128 -8.18 6.24 3.04
C ASP A 128 -9.29 5.65 2.15
N GLY A 129 -9.50 6.20 0.95
CA GLY A 129 -10.48 5.68 -0.01
C GLY A 129 -10.15 4.26 -0.49
N ILE A 130 -8.89 4.00 -0.83
CA ILE A 130 -8.44 2.69 -1.32
C ILE A 130 -8.46 1.64 -0.21
N PHE A 131 -8.00 1.98 1.01
CA PHE A 131 -8.13 1.08 2.15
C PHE A 131 -9.59 0.80 2.49
N GLY A 132 -10.46 1.82 2.41
CA GLY A 132 -11.91 1.66 2.57
C GLY A 132 -12.48 0.65 1.57
N ARG A 133 -12.16 0.80 0.28
CA ARG A 133 -12.59 -0.13 -0.76
C ARG A 133 -12.03 -1.54 -0.55
N ALA A 134 -10.74 -1.66 -0.23
CA ALA A 134 -10.09 -2.94 0.03
C ALA A 134 -10.74 -3.69 1.21
N ARG A 135 -11.08 -2.98 2.30
CA ARG A 135 -11.81 -3.56 3.44
C ARG A 135 -13.20 -4.05 3.03
N LEU A 136 -13.95 -3.25 2.28
CA LEU A 136 -15.28 -3.64 1.80
C LEU A 136 -15.22 -4.90 0.95
N THR A 137 -14.27 -4.97 0.00
CA THR A 137 -14.07 -6.16 -0.83
C THR A 137 -13.74 -7.40 0.01
N LEU A 138 -12.90 -7.27 1.04
CA LEU A 138 -12.60 -8.37 1.95
C LEU A 138 -13.83 -8.82 2.74
N SER A 139 -14.64 -7.87 3.24
CA SER A 139 -15.88 -8.18 3.96
C SER A 139 -16.90 -8.89 3.07
N VAL A 140 -17.06 -8.46 1.82
CA VAL A 140 -17.95 -9.12 0.84
C VAL A 140 -17.50 -10.56 0.59
N ARG A 141 -16.21 -10.79 0.31
CA ARG A 141 -15.67 -12.14 0.11
C ARG A 141 -15.84 -13.04 1.33
N GLN A 142 -15.71 -12.49 2.54
CA GLN A 142 -15.93 -13.24 3.78
C GLN A 142 -17.40 -13.65 3.95
N LEU A 143 -18.33 -12.77 3.56
CA LEU A 143 -19.76 -13.07 3.57
C LEU A 143 -20.10 -14.18 2.58
N GLU A 144 -19.67 -14.05 1.32
CA GLU A 144 -19.89 -15.05 0.26
C GLU A 144 -19.34 -16.43 0.68
N ARG A 145 -18.15 -16.46 1.27
CA ARG A 145 -17.57 -17.70 1.78
C ARG A 145 -18.39 -18.31 2.92
N SER A 146 -18.97 -17.48 3.78
CA SER A 146 -19.80 -17.94 4.89
C SER A 146 -21.12 -18.52 4.37
N GLU A 147 -21.73 -17.88 3.38
CA GLU A 147 -22.93 -18.39 2.69
C GLU A 147 -22.66 -19.73 2.00
N GLN A 148 -21.52 -19.85 1.31
CA GLN A 148 -21.12 -21.10 0.66
C GLN A 148 -20.96 -22.24 1.68
N LEU A 149 -20.36 -21.96 2.85
CA LEU A 149 -20.21 -22.94 3.93
C LEU A 149 -21.57 -23.34 4.51
N GLN A 150 -22.47 -22.39 4.74
CA GLN A 150 -23.82 -22.68 5.25
C GLN A 150 -24.61 -23.55 4.26
N SER A 151 -24.52 -23.25 2.97
CA SER A 151 -25.16 -24.05 1.90
C SER A 151 -24.62 -25.49 1.85
N ALA A 152 -23.29 -25.63 1.94
CA ALA A 152 -22.65 -26.95 1.98
C ALA A 152 -23.07 -27.76 3.23
N LEU A 153 -23.10 -27.12 4.41
CA LEU A 153 -23.54 -27.76 5.65
C LEU A 153 -25.00 -28.20 5.60
N PHE A 154 -25.88 -27.38 5.00
CA PHE A 154 -27.28 -27.74 4.81
C PHE A 154 -27.43 -28.96 3.89
N THR A 155 -26.70 -28.98 2.77
CA THR A 155 -26.69 -30.13 1.85
C THR A 155 -26.23 -31.42 2.54
N ILE A 156 -25.18 -31.34 3.36
CA ILE A 156 -24.68 -32.50 4.12
C ILE A 156 -25.74 -32.99 5.12
N ALA A 157 -26.40 -32.06 5.83
CA ALA A 157 -27.46 -32.40 6.78
C ALA A 157 -28.65 -33.07 6.10
N ASP A 158 -29.04 -32.59 4.91
CA ASP A 158 -30.13 -33.16 4.11
C ASP A 158 -29.80 -34.60 3.65
N MET A 159 -28.59 -34.81 3.13
CA MET A 159 -28.11 -36.15 2.76
C MET A 159 -28.08 -37.10 3.96
N ALA A 160 -27.56 -36.64 5.11
CA ALA A 160 -27.52 -37.44 6.33
C ALA A 160 -28.91 -37.76 6.90
N SER A 161 -29.89 -36.87 6.70
CA SER A 161 -31.28 -37.11 7.09
C SER A 161 -31.96 -38.14 6.18
N SER A 162 -31.60 -38.18 4.90
CA SER A 162 -32.18 -39.12 3.93
C SER A 162 -31.75 -40.58 4.14
N ASP A 163 -30.56 -40.83 4.68
CA ASP A 163 -30.06 -42.18 4.99
C ASP A 163 -30.68 -42.79 6.28
N MET A 164 -31.30 -41.97 7.14
CA MET A 164 -31.93 -42.44 8.38
C MET A 164 -33.41 -42.85 8.21
N ASP A 165 -34.01 -42.62 7.03
CA ASP A 165 -35.41 -42.92 6.74
C ASP A 165 -35.57 -44.18 5.85
N MET A 166 -34.72 -45.20 6.09
CA MET A 166 -34.85 -46.53 5.48
C MET A 166 -35.52 -47.52 6.46
N PRO A 167 -36.68 -48.12 6.12
CA PRO A 167 -37.42 -49.08 6.96
C PRO A 167 -36.78 -50.46 7.10
#